data_AF-L9VTZ4-F1
#
_entry.id   AF-L9VTZ4-F1
#
_cell.length_a   1.000
_cell.length_b   1.000
_cell.length_c   1.000
_cell.angle_alpha   90.00
_cell.angle_beta   90.00
_cell.angle_gamma   90.00
#
_symmetry.space_group_name_H-M   'P 1'
#
loop_
_entity.id
_entity.type
_entity.pdbx_description
1 polymer ?
#
loop_
_entity_poly.entity_id
_entity_poly.type
_entity_poly.pdbx_seq_one_letter_code
_entity_poly.pdbx_strand_id
1 'polypeptide(L)'
;MTNPFDDLGNDEDDDTDVTAATPATDDDSSQPTSPPARTASEQASDDEPAVSGPAFEYSAVRQRPLYARGETWDALEDQLGLTVTPELRRMGIRDDETREVHDALLKVALEHIDEVPEQILETRRQA
;
A
#
# COMPACT_ATOMS: atom_id res chain seq x y z
N MET A 1 45.35 11.86 1.50
CA MET A 1 44.03 11.27 1.26
C MET A 1 43.65 11.61 -0.18
N THR A 2 43.63 10.63 -1.08
CA THR A 2 43.23 10.81 -2.48
C THR A 2 41.70 10.86 -2.53
N ASN A 3 41.13 11.89 -3.18
CA ASN A 3 39.68 12.03 -3.31
C ASN A 3 39.14 11.02 -4.34
N PRO A 4 38.08 10.25 -4.01
CA PRO A 4 37.57 9.16 -4.86
C PRO A 4 36.58 9.59 -5.96
N PHE A 5 36.42 10.89 -6.21
CA PHE A 5 35.43 11.44 -7.16
C PHE A 5 36.05 12.09 -8.40
N ASP A 6 37.36 11.92 -8.61
CA ASP A 6 38.12 12.52 -9.72
C ASP A 6 38.00 11.76 -11.06
N ASP A 7 37.32 10.60 -11.08
CA ASP A 7 37.27 9.68 -12.24
C ASP A 7 35.89 9.63 -12.95
N LEU A 8 34.93 10.48 -12.57
CA LEU A 8 33.58 10.49 -13.18
C LEU A 8 33.34 11.69 -14.10
N GLY A 9 34.40 12.23 -14.69
CA GLY A 9 34.38 13.47 -15.48
C GLY A 9 34.54 13.32 -16.98
N ASN A 10 34.20 12.18 -17.61
CA ASN A 10 34.37 12.05 -19.07
C ASN A 10 33.40 11.05 -19.75
N ASP A 11 32.10 11.34 -19.73
CA ASP A 11 31.16 10.80 -20.72
C ASP A 11 30.78 11.94 -21.70
N GLU A 12 31.57 12.06 -22.77
CA GLU A 12 31.23 12.83 -23.97
C GLU A 12 30.63 11.88 -25.01
N ASP A 13 29.45 12.24 -25.50
CA ASP A 13 28.71 11.65 -26.60
C ASP A 13 29.53 11.46 -27.90
N ASP A 14 29.34 10.35 -28.62
CA ASP A 14 29.40 10.32 -30.11
C ASP A 14 28.74 9.03 -30.72
N ASP A 15 27.48 9.21 -31.16
CA ASP A 15 26.96 9.00 -32.52
C ASP A 15 26.83 7.62 -33.26
N THR A 16 25.71 7.54 -34.00
CA THR A 16 25.39 6.78 -35.24
C THR A 16 24.89 5.30 -35.29
N ASP A 17 23.56 5.18 -35.49
CA ASP A 17 22.80 4.71 -36.69
C ASP A 17 22.85 3.26 -37.28
N VAL A 18 21.63 2.80 -37.65
CA VAL A 18 21.15 1.70 -38.55
C VAL A 18 21.48 0.21 -38.29
N THR A 19 20.47 -0.63 -38.04
CA THR A 19 19.86 -1.61 -39.00
C THR A 19 18.95 -2.65 -38.35
N ALA A 20 17.89 -2.99 -39.07
CA ALA A 20 16.80 -3.89 -38.72
C ALA A 20 17.17 -5.38 -38.64
N ALA A 21 16.49 -6.12 -37.75
CA ALA A 21 16.02 -7.49 -38.02
C ALA A 21 15.09 -7.99 -36.89
N THR A 22 13.79 -8.07 -37.17
CA THR A 22 12.90 -9.06 -36.53
C THR A 22 13.31 -10.47 -36.97
N PRO A 23 13.16 -11.46 -36.08
CA PRO A 23 12.19 -12.49 -36.38
C PRO A 23 11.26 -12.81 -35.21
N ALA A 24 10.01 -13.10 -35.57
CA ALA A 24 9.05 -13.81 -34.72
C ALA A 24 9.38 -15.31 -34.66
N THR A 25 9.21 -15.93 -33.49
CA THR A 25 8.93 -17.37 -33.38
C THR A 25 8.10 -17.58 -32.11
N ASP A 26 6.83 -17.94 -32.30
CA ASP A 26 5.97 -18.64 -31.34
C ASP A 26 6.69 -19.88 -30.78
N ASP A 27 6.64 -20.10 -29.47
CA ASP A 27 6.58 -21.47 -28.96
C ASP A 27 5.67 -21.56 -27.73
N ASP A 28 4.64 -22.36 -27.93
CA ASP A 28 3.61 -22.82 -27.02
C ASP A 28 4.21 -23.87 -26.08
N SER A 29 4.12 -23.68 -24.76
CA SER A 29 4.04 -24.81 -23.84
C SER A 29 3.56 -24.38 -22.46
N SER A 30 2.28 -24.65 -22.26
CA SER A 30 1.62 -24.75 -20.97
C SER A 30 2.28 -25.83 -20.11
N GLN A 31 2.64 -25.51 -18.86
CA GLN A 31 2.71 -26.51 -17.80
C GLN A 31 2.31 -25.92 -16.44
N PRO A 32 1.21 -26.38 -15.82
CA PRO A 32 0.88 -26.04 -14.45
C PRO A 32 1.62 -26.99 -13.51
N THR A 33 2.53 -26.46 -12.70
CA THR A 33 3.18 -27.22 -11.62
C THR A 33 2.33 -27.13 -10.35
N SER A 34 1.48 -28.13 -10.14
CA SER A 34 0.74 -28.33 -8.88
C SER A 34 1.72 -28.56 -7.71
N PRO A 35 1.59 -27.84 -6.58
CA PRO A 35 2.26 -28.24 -5.35
C PRO A 35 1.51 -29.43 -4.70
N PRO A 36 2.22 -30.36 -4.04
CA PRO A 36 1.61 -31.56 -3.48
C PRO A 36 0.78 -31.24 -2.24
N ALA A 37 -0.43 -31.81 -2.21
CA ALA A 37 -1.28 -31.88 -1.04
C ALA A 37 -0.55 -32.58 0.12
N ARG A 38 -0.35 -31.88 1.23
CA ARG A 38 -0.01 -32.48 2.53
C ARG A 38 -1.23 -32.44 3.41
N THR A 39 -1.80 -33.62 3.62
CA THR A 39 -2.95 -33.90 4.48
C THR A 39 -2.56 -33.80 5.95
N ALA A 40 -3.35 -33.01 6.69
CA ALA A 40 -3.68 -33.05 8.11
C ALA A 40 -2.63 -33.45 9.15
N SER A 41 -2.33 -32.51 10.05
CA SER A 41 -2.28 -32.81 11.49
C SER A 41 -3.24 -31.85 12.20
N GLU A 42 -4.39 -32.39 12.60
CA GLU A 42 -5.32 -31.79 13.54
C GLU A 42 -4.65 -31.73 14.92
N GLN A 43 -4.26 -30.53 15.32
CA GLN A 43 -4.09 -30.20 16.73
C GLN A 43 -5.02 -29.04 16.99
N ALA A 44 -6.28 -29.36 17.32
CA ALA A 44 -7.27 -28.42 17.79
C ALA A 44 -6.85 -27.95 19.18
N SER A 45 -5.98 -26.94 19.21
CA SER A 45 -5.84 -26.05 20.35
C SER A 45 -7.09 -25.17 20.35
N ASP A 46 -7.87 -25.24 21.43
CA ASP A 46 -8.97 -24.33 21.76
C ASP A 46 -8.37 -22.98 22.20
N ASP A 47 -7.61 -22.38 21.29
CA ASP A 47 -7.12 -21.00 21.32
C ASP A 47 -8.10 -20.26 20.40
N GLU A 48 -8.90 -19.34 20.93
CA GLU A 48 -9.60 -18.34 20.12
C GLU A 48 -8.59 -17.88 19.07
N PRO A 49 -8.84 -18.09 17.75
CA PRO A 49 -7.85 -17.77 16.77
C PRO A 49 -7.54 -16.29 16.98
N ALA A 50 -6.27 -15.98 17.31
CA ALA A 50 -5.75 -14.65 17.10
C ALA A 50 -6.27 -14.26 15.72
N VAL A 51 -7.13 -13.24 15.68
CA VAL A 51 -7.84 -12.81 14.48
C VAL A 51 -6.76 -12.39 13.50
N SER A 52 -6.26 -13.37 12.75
CA SER A 52 -5.03 -13.27 12.00
C SER A 52 -5.45 -13.14 10.57
N GLY A 53 -4.98 -12.05 9.98
CA GLY A 53 -5.46 -11.53 8.72
C GLY A 53 -6.60 -10.52 8.90
N PRO A 54 -6.95 -9.84 7.80
CA PRO A 54 -7.89 -8.73 7.85
C PRO A 54 -9.29 -9.15 8.27
N ALA A 55 -10.00 -8.27 8.97
CA ALA A 55 -11.38 -8.45 9.40
C ALA A 55 -12.36 -8.67 8.23
N PHE A 56 -11.97 -8.35 7.00
CA PHE A 56 -12.75 -8.61 5.80
C PHE A 56 -11.90 -8.88 4.55
N GLU A 57 -12.51 -9.60 3.61
CA GLU A 57 -11.94 -9.97 2.33
C GLU A 57 -11.80 -8.77 1.38
N TYR A 58 -10.79 -8.83 0.50
CA TYR A 58 -10.55 -7.78 -0.49
C TYR A 58 -11.71 -7.59 -1.48
N SER A 59 -12.44 -8.67 -1.78
CA SER A 59 -13.61 -8.64 -2.67
C SER A 59 -14.77 -7.78 -2.16
N ALA A 60 -14.81 -7.48 -0.85
CA ALA A 60 -15.79 -6.59 -0.26
C ALA A 60 -15.46 -5.10 -0.44
N VAL A 61 -14.24 -4.78 -0.91
CA VAL A 61 -13.73 -3.42 -0.99
C VAL A 61 -14.09 -2.77 -2.32
N ARG A 62 -14.46 -1.49 -2.28
CA ARG A 62 -14.59 -0.64 -3.46
C ARG A 62 -13.49 0.40 -3.45
N GLN A 63 -12.50 0.26 -4.32
CA GLN A 63 -11.50 1.31 -4.52
C GLN A 63 -12.14 2.55 -5.14
N ARG A 64 -11.96 3.70 -4.49
CA ARG A 64 -12.39 5.00 -5.01
C ARG A 64 -11.25 6.01 -4.84
N PRO A 65 -10.97 6.85 -5.85
CA PRO A 65 -10.01 7.93 -5.69
C PRO A 65 -10.54 8.98 -4.69
N LEU A 66 -9.65 9.51 -3.85
CA LEU A 66 -9.92 10.62 -2.93
C LEU A 66 -9.08 11.83 -3.35
N TYR A 67 -9.70 13.01 -3.38
CA TYR A 67 -9.02 14.27 -3.71
C TYR A 67 -8.76 15.06 -2.42
N ALA A 68 -7.55 14.95 -1.90
CA ALA A 68 -7.06 15.77 -0.79
C ALA A 68 -5.92 16.68 -1.26
N ARG A 69 -5.68 17.78 -0.54
CA ARG A 69 -4.43 18.53 -0.70
C ARG A 69 -3.27 17.71 -0.15
N GLY A 70 -2.08 17.88 -0.71
CA GLY A 70 -0.87 17.16 -0.27
C GLY A 70 -0.62 17.31 1.23
N GLU A 71 -0.65 18.54 1.74
CA GLU A 71 -0.48 18.82 3.18
C GLU A 71 -1.46 18.06 4.08
N THR A 72 -2.72 17.89 3.63
CA THR A 72 -3.74 17.16 4.39
C THR A 72 -3.52 15.65 4.30
N TRP A 73 -3.05 15.17 3.16
CA TRP A 73 -2.70 13.76 2.97
C TRP A 73 -1.50 13.36 3.83
N ASP A 74 -0.44 14.15 3.80
CA ASP A 74 0.77 13.91 4.59
C ASP A 74 0.45 13.92 6.09
N ALA A 75 -0.35 14.89 6.54
CA ALA A 75 -0.79 14.95 7.94
C ALA A 75 -1.61 13.72 8.36
N LEU A 76 -2.43 13.17 7.46
CA LEU A 76 -3.16 11.92 7.73
C LEU A 76 -2.20 10.74 7.86
N GLU A 77 -1.25 10.57 6.93
CA GLU A 77 -0.26 9.49 6.97
C GLU A 77 0.58 9.53 8.26
N ASP A 78 0.97 10.73 8.69
CA ASP A 78 1.67 10.93 9.96
C ASP A 78 0.82 10.48 11.15
N GLN A 79 -0.45 10.86 11.23
CA GLN A 79 -1.33 10.42 12.32
C GLN A 79 -1.56 8.91 12.31
N LEU A 80 -1.68 8.30 11.13
CA LEU A 80 -1.76 6.85 11.01
C LEU A 80 -0.50 6.19 11.57
N GLY A 81 0.69 6.63 11.17
CA GLY A 81 1.95 6.04 11.60
C GLY A 81 2.35 6.33 13.05
N LEU A 82 2.05 7.53 13.56
CA LEU A 82 2.47 7.99 14.89
C LEU A 82 1.45 7.71 15.99
N THR A 83 0.17 7.60 15.65
CA THR A 83 -0.90 7.39 16.64
C THR A 83 -1.59 6.06 16.42
N VAL A 84 -2.14 5.79 15.24
CA VAL A 84 -2.96 4.60 15.01
C VAL A 84 -2.14 3.31 15.08
N THR A 85 -1.04 3.21 14.30
CA THR A 85 -0.22 1.99 14.26
C THR A 85 0.33 1.63 15.65
N PRO A 86 0.91 2.54 16.46
CA PRO A 86 1.36 2.20 17.80
C PRO A 86 0.25 1.71 18.72
N GLU A 87 -0.95 2.30 18.68
CA GLU A 87 -2.09 1.82 19.47
C GLU A 87 -2.51 0.41 19.05
N LEU A 88 -2.60 0.13 17.74
CA LEU A 88 -2.89 -1.22 17.22
C LEU A 88 -1.86 -2.23 17.74
N ARG A 89 -0.57 -1.86 17.73
CA ARG A 89 0.50 -2.71 18.26
C ARG A 89 0.35 -2.96 19.77
N ARG A 90 -0.09 -1.96 20.56
CA ARG A 90 -0.39 -2.14 21.99
C ARG A 90 -1.59 -3.06 22.23
N MET A 91 -2.56 -3.06 21.31
CA MET A 91 -3.71 -3.98 21.31
C MET A 91 -3.34 -5.39 20.80
N GLY A 92 -2.09 -5.62 20.38
CA GLY A 92 -1.62 -6.90 19.87
C GLY A 92 -1.86 -7.12 18.36
N ILE A 93 -2.45 -6.14 17.67
CA ILE A 93 -2.71 -6.19 16.23
C ILE A 93 -1.44 -5.78 15.48
N ARG A 94 -0.94 -6.66 14.62
CA ARG A 94 0.37 -6.50 13.92
C ARG A 94 0.27 -6.49 12.41
N ASP A 95 -0.79 -7.10 11.91
CA ASP A 95 -1.14 -7.35 10.52
C ASP A 95 -2.27 -6.41 10.08
N ASP A 96 -2.16 -5.14 10.44
CA ASP A 96 -3.09 -4.11 9.98
C ASP A 96 -2.96 -3.92 8.47
N GLU A 97 -4.04 -4.18 7.74
CA GLU A 97 -4.08 -3.85 6.32
C GLU A 97 -4.65 -2.46 6.07
N THR A 98 -4.07 -1.76 5.09
CA THR A 98 -4.51 -0.42 4.66
C THR A 98 -6.02 -0.33 4.42
N ARG A 99 -6.64 -1.40 3.93
CA ARG A 99 -8.09 -1.46 3.68
C ARG A 99 -8.92 -1.34 4.97
N GLU A 100 -8.49 -1.99 6.05
CA GLU A 100 -9.18 -1.95 7.34
C GLU A 100 -9.01 -0.58 7.99
N VAL A 101 -7.80 -0.03 7.91
CA VAL A 101 -7.51 1.32 8.42
C VAL A 101 -8.37 2.35 7.70
N HIS A 102 -8.49 2.27 6.36
CA HIS A 102 -9.35 3.18 5.60
C HIS A 102 -10.84 3.00 5.92
N ASP A 103 -11.32 1.77 6.07
CA ASP A 103 -12.72 1.50 6.44
C ASP A 103 -13.04 2.05 7.84
N ALA A 104 -12.15 1.84 8.81
CA ALA A 104 -12.29 2.39 10.16
C ALA A 104 -12.26 3.93 10.15
N LEU A 105 -11.36 4.53 9.37
CA LEU A 105 -11.28 5.98 9.22
C LEU A 105 -12.58 6.56 8.64
N LEU A 106 -13.16 5.91 7.63
CA LEU A 106 -14.43 6.33 7.05
C LEU A 106 -15.60 6.18 8.03
N LYS A 107 -15.61 5.13 8.87
CA LYS A 107 -16.62 4.99 9.94
C LYS A 107 -16.54 6.14 10.94
N VAL A 108 -15.35 6.52 11.40
CA VAL A 108 -15.15 7.69 12.26
C VAL A 108 -15.60 8.98 11.54
N ALA A 109 -15.24 9.16 10.27
CA ALA A 109 -15.66 10.33 9.51
C ALA A 109 -17.19 10.41 9.32
N LEU A 110 -17.87 9.27 9.22
CA LEU A 110 -19.34 9.21 9.15
C LEU A 110 -20.01 9.57 10.49
N GLU A 111 -19.36 9.26 11.62
CA GLU A 111 -19.83 9.66 12.95
C GLU A 111 -19.75 11.18 13.17
N HIS A 112 -18.79 11.85 12.52
CA HIS A 112 -18.54 13.29 12.59
C HIS A 112 -18.93 14.04 11.30
N ILE A 113 -19.84 13.47 10.50
CA ILE A 113 -20.13 13.99 9.15
C ILE A 113 -20.77 15.39 9.17
N ASP A 114 -21.41 15.76 10.28
CA ASP A 114 -22.03 17.06 10.52
C ASP A 114 -21.00 18.19 10.68
N GLU A 115 -19.73 17.86 10.95
CA GLU A 115 -18.63 18.84 11.04
C GLU A 115 -18.11 19.27 9.65
N VAL A 116 -18.34 18.47 8.60
CA VAL A 116 -17.81 18.70 7.25
C VAL A 116 -18.22 20.06 6.64
N PRO A 117 -19.49 20.52 6.72
CA PRO A 117 -19.87 21.83 6.21
C PRO A 117 -19.10 22.98 6.87
N GLU A 118 -18.85 22.91 8.19
CA GLU A 118 -18.07 23.93 8.91
C GLU A 118 -16.61 23.89 8.47
N GLN A 119 -16.02 22.71 8.32
CA GLN A 119 -14.65 22.56 7.82
C GLN A 119 -14.48 23.18 6.42
N ILE A 120 -15.46 22.99 5.52
CA ILE A 120 -15.46 23.62 4.19
C ILE A 120 -15.58 25.14 4.29
N LEU A 121 -16.45 25.64 5.17
CA LEU A 121 -16.66 27.06 5.37
C LEU A 121 -15.39 27.73 5.88
N GLU A 122 -14.74 27.14 6.88
CA GLU A 122 -13.51 27.65 7.47
C GLU A 122 -12.37 27.65 6.45
N THR A 123 -12.24 26.55 5.70
CA THR A 123 -11.27 26.45 4.60
C THR A 123 -11.43 27.57 3.57
N ARG A 124 -12.68 27.96 3.24
CA ARG A 124 -12.95 29.06 2.31
C ARG A 124 -12.64 30.44 2.88
N ARG A 125 -12.68 30.62 4.21
CA ARG A 125 -12.31 31.88 4.87
C ARG A 125 -10.80 32.10 4.88
N GLN A 126 -10.04 31.01 4.87
CA GLN A 126 -8.56 31.03 4.91
C GLN A 126 -7.92 31.06 3.51
N ALA A 127 -8.70 30.83 2.45
CA ALA A 127 -8.26 30.90 1.06
C ALA A 127 -8.33 32.33 0.51
#